data_AF-A0A0G0EQA5-F1
#
_entry.id   AF-A0A0G0EQA5-F1
#
_cell.length_a   1.000
_cell.length_b   1.000
_cell.length_c   1.000
_cell.angle_alpha   90.00
_cell.angle_beta   90.00
_cell.angle_gamma   90.00
#
_symmetry.space_group_name_H-M   'P 1'
#
loop_
_entity.id
_entity.type
_entity.pdbx_description
1 polymer ?
#
loop_
_entity_poly.entity_id
_entity_poly.type
_entity_poly.pdbx_seq_one_letter_code
_entity_poly.pdbx_strand_id
1 'polypeptide(L)'
;MPDSNTLLIGTILLVIITAYLLGRSHSKKSSKDIPQDLIDLYRQVEGLPLKVLQTIQGSINPNKGKMAELLTYAELRYDYDRIIPLGWPIDFIGIKNNERIDFIEIKSGTAYILTKEEIHIRNLITQGKVSFRLIKVTEEEINQFVNSARRKDE
;
A
#
# COMPACT_ATOMS: atom_id res chain seq x y z
N MET A 1 -31.49 -63.75 2.32
CA MET A 1 -30.49 -63.19 3.25
C MET A 1 -29.32 -62.76 2.40
N PRO A 2 -28.79 -61.53 2.55
CA PRO A 2 -27.65 -61.11 1.75
C PRO A 2 -26.43 -61.97 2.09
N ASP A 3 -25.79 -62.54 1.07
CA ASP A 3 -24.61 -63.38 1.22
C ASP A 3 -23.47 -62.58 1.87
N SER A 4 -22.64 -63.23 2.69
CA SER A 4 -21.54 -62.59 3.41
C SER A 4 -20.60 -61.77 2.50
N ASN A 5 -20.40 -62.21 1.26
CA ASN A 5 -19.63 -61.48 0.25
C ASN A 5 -20.31 -60.17 -0.19
N THR A 6 -21.64 -60.13 -0.28
CA THR A 6 -22.37 -58.91 -0.67
C THR A 6 -22.32 -57.84 0.43
N LEU A 7 -22.37 -58.27 1.70
CA LEU A 7 -22.18 -57.38 2.85
C LEU A 7 -20.75 -56.82 2.91
N LEU A 8 -19.75 -57.65 2.60
CA LEU A 8 -18.33 -57.28 2.64
C LEU A 8 -17.94 -56.31 1.52
N ILE A 9 -18.51 -56.48 0.32
CA ILE A 9 -18.33 -55.54 -0.79
C ILE A 9 -18.99 -54.18 -0.45
N GLY A 10 -20.18 -54.21 0.16
CA GLY A 10 -20.89 -53.01 0.58
C GLY A 10 -20.11 -52.18 1.61
N THR A 11 -19.47 -52.83 2.59
CA THR A 11 -18.66 -52.12 3.60
C THR A 11 -17.39 -51.51 3.02
N ILE A 12 -16.70 -52.19 2.10
CA ILE A 12 -15.50 -51.64 1.44
C ILE A 12 -15.85 -50.38 0.63
N LEU A 13 -16.94 -50.42 -0.15
CA LEU A 13 -17.41 -49.26 -0.92
C LEU A 13 -17.78 -48.09 -0.03
N LEU A 14 -18.42 -48.34 1.11
CA LEU A 14 -18.78 -47.32 2.08
C LEU A 14 -17.53 -46.64 2.68
N VAL A 15 -16.48 -47.42 2.99
CA VAL A 15 -15.20 -46.90 3.50
C VAL A 15 -14.48 -46.02 2.47
N ILE A 16 -14.49 -46.43 1.20
CA ILE A 16 -13.88 -45.63 0.12
C ILE A 16 -14.64 -44.32 -0.09
N ILE A 17 -15.98 -44.35 -0.09
CA ILE A 17 -16.81 -43.15 -0.22
C ILE A 17 -16.62 -42.21 0.96
N THR A 18 -16.61 -42.74 2.19
CA THR A 18 -16.38 -41.92 3.39
C THR A 18 -14.97 -41.34 3.43
N ALA A 19 -13.94 -42.10 3.04
CA ALA A 19 -12.57 -41.60 2.88
C ALA A 19 -12.46 -40.53 1.77
N TYR A 20 -13.16 -40.70 0.65
CA TYR A 20 -13.20 -39.71 -0.43
C TYR A 20 -13.92 -38.42 -0.01
N LEU A 21 -15.04 -38.53 0.71
CA LEU A 21 -15.77 -37.37 1.24
C LEU A 21 -14.99 -36.65 2.33
N LEU A 22 -14.32 -37.37 3.24
CA LEU A 22 -13.43 -36.80 4.25
C LEU A 22 -12.19 -36.14 3.61
N GLY A 23 -11.59 -36.78 2.61
CA GLY A 23 -10.47 -36.23 1.84
C GLY A 23 -10.86 -34.97 1.07
N ARG A 24 -12.04 -34.96 0.44
CA ARG A 24 -12.58 -33.77 -0.25
C ARG A 24 -12.95 -32.66 0.74
N SER A 25 -13.47 -33.00 1.93
CA SER A 25 -13.81 -32.04 2.97
C SER A 25 -12.55 -31.40 3.58
N HIS A 26 -11.43 -32.11 3.64
CA HIS A 26 -10.13 -31.56 4.05
C HIS A 26 -9.33 -30.89 2.92
N SER A 27 -9.79 -31.01 1.66
CA SER A 27 -9.18 -30.30 0.52
C SER A 27 -9.60 -28.84 0.41
N LYS A 28 -10.41 -28.32 1.36
CA LYS A 28 -10.54 -26.90 1.67
C LYS A 28 -9.65 -26.53 2.87
N LYS A 29 -8.32 -26.72 2.75
CA LYS A 29 -7.37 -25.77 3.36
C LYS A 29 -7.49 -24.50 2.51
N SER A 30 -8.42 -23.60 2.85
CA SER A 30 -8.10 -22.48 3.73
C SER A 30 -6.77 -21.85 3.30
N SER A 31 -6.82 -21.18 2.14
CA SER A 31 -5.97 -20.04 1.86
C SER A 31 -6.33 -18.92 2.85
N LYS A 32 -5.90 -19.11 4.10
CA LYS A 32 -5.46 -18.05 4.99
C LYS A 32 -4.53 -17.12 4.21
N ASP A 33 -4.56 -15.79 4.25
CA ASP A 33 -5.43 -14.82 4.90
C ASP A 33 -5.21 -13.56 4.05
N ILE A 34 -6.14 -13.17 3.17
CA ILE A 34 -6.37 -11.73 2.97
C ILE A 34 -7.42 -11.42 4.03
N PRO A 35 -7.07 -10.67 5.10
CA PRO A 35 -8.03 -10.36 6.15
C PRO A 35 -9.32 -9.84 5.53
N GLN A 36 -10.45 -10.46 5.86
CA GLN A 36 -11.77 -9.97 5.45
C GLN A 36 -11.97 -8.50 5.89
N ASP A 37 -11.32 -8.12 7.01
CA ASP A 37 -11.18 -6.75 7.50
C ASP A 37 -10.60 -5.78 6.48
N LEU A 38 -9.70 -6.19 5.57
CA LEU A 38 -9.15 -5.33 4.53
C LEU A 38 -10.17 -5.02 3.43
N ILE A 39 -11.09 -5.95 3.14
CA ILE A 39 -12.16 -5.78 2.14
C ILE A 39 -13.27 -4.91 2.71
N ASP A 40 -13.58 -5.06 4.00
CA ASP A 40 -14.56 -4.22 4.69
C ASP A 40 -13.99 -2.81 4.94
N LEU A 41 -12.69 -2.68 5.24
CA LEU A 41 -11.97 -1.38 5.21
C LEU A 41 -11.98 -0.76 3.80
N TYR A 42 -11.87 -1.57 2.74
CA TYR A 42 -11.95 -1.11 1.35
C TYR A 42 -13.33 -0.57 0.97
N ARG A 43 -14.40 -1.19 1.48
CA ARG A 43 -15.78 -0.79 1.21
C ARG A 43 -16.21 0.45 1.99
N GLN A 44 -15.57 0.72 3.13
CA GLN A 44 -15.87 1.89 3.95
C GLN A 44 -15.12 3.16 3.51
N VAL A 45 -14.24 3.05 2.50
CA VAL A 45 -13.47 4.19 1.96
C VAL A 45 -13.98 4.55 0.56
N GLU A 46 -15.15 5.18 0.51
CA GLU A 46 -15.70 5.85 -0.68
C GLU A 46 -14.90 7.13 -1.07
N GLY A 47 -13.57 7.07 -1.07
CA GLY A 47 -12.72 8.24 -1.29
C GLY A 47 -11.24 7.97 -1.57
N LEU A 48 -10.86 6.75 -1.97
CA LEU A 48 -9.49 6.48 -2.43
C LEU A 48 -9.32 6.86 -3.91
N PRO A 49 -8.25 7.60 -4.28
CA PRO A 49 -8.00 7.99 -5.65
C PRO A 49 -7.87 6.76 -6.56
N LEU A 50 -8.58 6.76 -7.69
CA LEU A 50 -8.60 5.71 -8.72
C LEU A 50 -7.21 5.21 -9.16
N LYS A 51 -6.16 6.02 -8.99
CA LYS A 51 -4.76 5.69 -9.28
C LYS A 51 -4.20 4.57 -8.37
N VAL A 52 -4.75 4.40 -7.17
CA VAL A 52 -4.36 3.35 -6.21
C VAL A 52 -4.98 1.99 -6.57
N LEU A 53 -6.24 1.98 -7.04
CA LEU A 53 -6.95 0.77 -7.48
C LEU A 53 -6.27 0.11 -8.69
N GLN A 54 -5.79 0.93 -9.62
CA GLN A 54 -5.12 0.46 -10.85
C GLN A 54 -3.78 -0.24 -10.59
N THR A 55 -3.09 0.09 -9.49
CA THR A 55 -1.81 -0.53 -9.14
C THR A 55 -1.99 -1.93 -8.55
N ILE A 56 -3.11 -2.16 -7.84
CA ILE A 56 -3.45 -3.46 -7.24
C ILE A 56 -3.92 -4.45 -8.32
N GLN A 57 -4.70 -4.00 -9.30
CA GLN A 57 -5.15 -4.87 -10.41
C GLN A 57 -4.02 -5.31 -11.35
N GLY A 58 -2.91 -4.56 -11.41
CA GLY A 58 -1.77 -4.86 -12.28
C GLY A 58 -0.64 -5.70 -11.64
N SER A 59 -0.61 -5.86 -10.31
CA SER A 59 0.50 -6.52 -9.62
C SER A 59 0.11 -7.91 -9.12
N ILE A 60 0.44 -8.92 -9.93
CA ILE A 60 0.57 -10.29 -9.44
C ILE A 60 1.71 -10.28 -8.41
N ASN A 61 1.34 -10.38 -7.12
CA ASN A 61 2.19 -10.40 -5.94
C ASN A 61 2.67 -9.00 -5.43
N PRO A 62 1.86 -8.30 -4.62
CA PRO A 62 2.27 -7.02 -4.05
C PRO A 62 3.45 -7.21 -3.10
N ASN A 63 4.58 -6.56 -3.41
CA ASN A 63 5.75 -6.53 -2.52
C ASN A 63 5.33 -6.04 -1.13
N LYS A 64 5.68 -6.78 -0.06
CA LYS A 64 5.31 -6.48 1.34
C LYS A 64 5.57 -5.02 1.74
N GLY A 65 6.62 -4.39 1.21
CA GLY A 65 6.92 -2.98 1.44
C GLY A 65 5.84 -2.02 0.91
N LYS A 66 5.29 -2.30 -0.28
CA LYS A 66 4.23 -1.48 -0.87
C LYS A 66 2.92 -1.58 -0.08
N MET A 67 2.61 -2.76 0.45
CA MET A 67 1.46 -2.94 1.34
C MET A 67 1.62 -2.19 2.67
N ALA A 68 2.83 -2.17 3.24
CA ALA A 68 3.12 -1.37 4.43
C ALA A 68 2.92 0.12 4.16
N GLU A 69 3.45 0.65 3.06
CA GLU A 69 3.23 2.04 2.64
C GLU A 69 1.74 2.38 2.48
N LEU A 70 0.94 1.46 1.91
CA LEU A 70 -0.50 1.67 1.71
C LEU A 70 -1.29 1.66 3.02
N LEU A 71 -0.97 0.76 3.94
CA LEU A 71 -1.61 0.69 5.26
C LEU A 71 -1.28 1.94 6.08
N THR A 72 -0.01 2.33 6.13
CA THR A 72 0.40 3.56 6.82
C THR A 72 -0.27 4.78 6.19
N TYR A 73 -0.40 4.85 4.87
CA TYR A 73 -1.14 5.93 4.23
C TYR A 73 -2.61 6.01 4.68
N ALA A 74 -3.29 4.86 4.81
CA ALA A 74 -4.67 4.81 5.28
C ALA A 74 -4.80 5.25 6.75
N GLU A 75 -3.85 4.85 7.61
CA GLU A 75 -3.79 5.28 9.01
C GLU A 75 -3.54 6.79 9.14
N LEU A 76 -2.57 7.33 8.39
CA LEU A 76 -2.23 8.75 8.42
C LEU A 76 -3.41 9.66 8.02
N ARG A 77 -4.34 9.19 7.18
CA ARG A 77 -5.54 9.97 6.85
C ARG A 77 -6.48 10.22 8.03
N TYR A 78 -6.38 9.44 9.12
CA TYR A 78 -7.14 9.70 10.34
C TYR A 78 -6.49 10.79 11.20
N ASP A 79 -5.16 10.89 11.18
CA ASP A 79 -4.42 11.78 12.06
C ASP A 79 -4.24 13.20 11.49
N TYR A 80 -4.31 13.33 10.16
CA TYR A 80 -4.06 14.58 9.45
C TYR A 80 -5.25 14.96 8.56
N ASP A 81 -5.53 16.26 8.49
CA ASP A 81 -6.57 16.79 7.59
C ASP A 81 -6.19 16.60 6.12
N ARG A 82 -4.88 16.66 5.81
CA ARG A 82 -4.35 16.44 4.46
C ARG A 82 -3.05 15.66 4.50
N ILE A 83 -2.94 14.67 3.62
CA ILE A 83 -1.70 13.93 3.36
C ILE A 83 -1.29 14.16 1.89
N ILE A 84 -0.06 14.61 1.67
CA ILE A 84 0.51 14.86 0.34
C ILE A 84 1.62 13.83 0.09
N PRO A 85 1.48 12.93 -0.89
CA PRO A 85 2.57 12.04 -1.28
C PRO A 85 3.67 12.81 -2.03
N LEU A 86 4.92 12.53 -1.70
CA LEU A 86 6.11 13.11 -2.33
C LEU A 86 6.98 12.02 -2.98
N GLY A 87 7.50 11.09 -2.20
CA GLY A 87 8.48 10.07 -2.61
C GLY A 87 9.86 10.30 -1.98
N TRP A 88 10.95 9.85 -2.59
CA TRP A 88 12.27 10.00 -1.95
C TRP A 88 12.75 11.46 -1.92
N PRO A 89 13.41 11.93 -0.84
CA PRO A 89 13.81 11.23 0.39
C PRO A 89 12.82 11.31 1.58
N ILE A 90 11.58 11.77 1.36
CA ILE A 90 10.51 11.83 2.37
C ILE A 90 9.20 11.42 1.72
N ASP A 91 8.66 10.25 2.06
CA ASP A 91 7.49 9.70 1.38
C ASP A 91 6.24 10.62 1.39
N PHE A 92 5.92 11.28 2.51
CA PHE A 92 4.72 12.08 2.67
C PHE A 92 4.92 13.38 3.46
N ILE A 93 4.06 14.37 3.21
CA ILE A 93 3.81 15.49 4.12
C ILE A 93 2.41 15.33 4.71
N GLY A 94 2.32 15.31 6.04
CA GLY A 94 1.06 15.41 6.77
C GLY A 94 0.80 16.83 7.24
N ILE A 95 -0.41 17.34 7.00
CA ILE A 95 -0.84 18.67 7.44
C ILE A 95 -2.04 18.50 8.37
N LYS A 96 -1.87 18.94 9.61
CA LYS A 96 -2.96 19.14 10.56
C LYS A 96 -3.17 20.63 10.77
N ASN A 97 -4.30 21.13 10.30
CA ASN A 97 -4.59 22.54 10.21
C ASN A 97 -4.50 23.18 11.60
N ASN A 98 -3.84 24.33 11.67
CA ASN A 98 -3.62 25.10 12.90
C ASN A 98 -2.81 24.39 14.00
N GLU A 99 -2.20 23.24 13.72
CA GLU A 99 -1.42 22.50 14.70
C GLU A 99 0.02 22.27 14.21
N ARG A 100 0.21 21.47 13.15
CA ARG A 100 1.55 21.07 12.70
C ARG A 100 1.59 20.59 11.26
N ILE A 101 2.80 20.59 10.71
CA ILE A 101 3.15 19.97 9.44
C ILE A 101 4.27 18.99 9.71
N ASP A 102 4.06 17.72 9.35
CA ASP A 102 5.00 16.64 9.59
C ASP A 102 5.54 16.09 8.26
N PHE A 103 6.85 15.88 8.21
CA PHE A 103 7.53 15.16 7.13
C PHE A 103 7.65 13.69 7.55
N ILE A 104 7.09 12.79 6.74
CA ILE A 104 6.87 11.40 7.12
C ILE A 104 7.60 10.50 6.14
N GLU A 105 8.52 9.71 6.66
CA GLU A 105 9.25 8.67 5.94
C GLU A 105 8.83 7.30 6.49
N ILE A 106 8.47 6.37 5.61
CA ILE A 106 7.95 5.05 5.97
C ILE A 106 9.03 4.00 5.69
N LYS A 107 9.52 3.36 6.74
CA LYS A 107 10.41 2.19 6.60
C LYS A 107 9.61 0.91 6.83
N SER A 108 9.75 -0.06 5.92
CA SER A 108 9.21 -1.41 6.12
C SER A 108 10.31 -2.37 6.61
N GLY A 109 10.03 -3.12 7.68
CA GLY A 109 10.94 -4.12 8.24
C GLY A 109 11.70 -3.68 9.49
N THR A 110 12.72 -4.45 9.89
CA THR A 110 13.46 -4.27 11.16
C THR A 110 14.59 -3.24 11.08
N ALA A 111 14.97 -2.79 9.88
CA ALA A 111 16.01 -1.79 9.69
C ALA A 111 15.38 -0.38 9.60
N TYR A 112 15.38 0.34 10.72
CA TYR A 112 14.90 1.73 10.84
C TYR A 112 16.00 2.77 10.55
N ILE A 113 17.02 2.40 9.78
CA ILE A 113 18.19 3.26 9.55
C ILE A 113 17.83 4.29 8.48
N LEU A 114 17.92 5.56 8.86
CA LEU A 114 17.71 6.66 7.92
C LEU A 114 18.89 6.79 6.95
N THR A 115 18.59 7.12 5.70
CA THR A 115 19.62 7.47 4.72
C THR A 115 20.29 8.80 5.10
N LYS A 116 21.45 9.09 4.51
CA LYS A 116 22.16 10.37 4.75
C LYS A 116 21.28 11.58 4.44
N GLU A 117 20.44 11.48 3.41
CA GLU A 117 19.56 12.55 2.99
C GLU A 117 18.35 12.73 3.91
N GLU A 118 17.72 11.62 4.33
CA GLU A 118 16.69 11.65 5.37
C GLU A 118 17.21 12.27 6.67
N ILE A 119 18.43 11.92 7.08
CA ILE A 119 19.09 12.53 8.24
C ILE A 119 19.29 14.04 8.03
N HIS A 120 19.72 14.45 6.84
CA HIS A 120 19.91 15.86 6.52
C HIS A 120 18.61 16.65 6.64
N ILE A 121 17.51 16.14 6.06
CA ILE A 121 16.20 16.78 6.13
C ILE A 121 15.68 16.81 7.56
N ARG A 122 15.78 15.70 8.30
CA ARG A 122 15.42 15.68 9.72
C ARG A 122 16.16 16.78 10.48
N ASN A 123 17.46 16.94 10.23
CA ASN A 123 18.25 17.99 10.89
C ASN A 123 17.79 19.41 10.50
N LEU A 124 17.41 19.64 9.25
CA LEU A 124 16.82 20.93 8.82
C LEU A 124 15.53 21.22 9.59
N ILE A 125 14.67 20.23 9.76
CA ILE A 125 13.42 20.34 10.51
C ILE A 125 13.70 20.62 12.00
N THR A 126 14.56 19.83 12.63
CA THR A 126 14.93 19.99 14.05
C THR A 126 15.57 21.35 14.33
N GLN A 127 16.30 21.91 13.37
CA GLN A 127 16.92 23.24 13.49
C GLN A 127 15.95 24.38 13.13
N GLY A 128 14.70 24.10 12.76
CA GLY A 128 13.72 25.11 12.34
C GLY A 128 14.08 25.80 11.01
N LYS A 129 14.90 25.17 10.17
CA LYS A 129 15.37 25.71 8.88
C LYS A 129 14.41 25.42 7.72
N VAL A 130 13.13 25.18 8.01
CA VAL A 130 12.08 24.98 7.01
C VAL A 130 11.41 26.33 6.77
N SER A 131 11.32 26.74 5.51
CA SER A 131 10.70 28.02 5.12
C SER A 131 9.64 27.82 4.05
N PHE A 132 8.58 28.62 4.12
CA PHE A 132 7.60 28.71 3.05
C PHE A 132 8.06 29.79 2.06
N ARG A 133 8.25 29.41 0.80
CA ARG A 133 8.57 30.35 -0.28
C ARG A 133 7.51 30.27 -1.37
N LEU A 134 6.78 31.36 -1.56
CA LEU A 134 5.89 31.51 -2.71
C LEU A 134 6.71 31.99 -3.90
N ILE A 135 6.70 31.21 -4.98
CA ILE A 135 7.27 31.62 -6.28
C ILE A 135 6.09 31.83 -7.22
N LYS A 136 5.90 33.06 -7.69
CA LYS A 136 4.95 33.39 -8.75
C LYS A 136 5.75 33.51 -10.04
N VAL A 137 5.39 32.73 -11.05
CA VAL A 137 6.00 32.81 -12.38
C VAL A 137 4.99 33.48 -13.31
N THR A 138 5.40 34.49 -14.06
CA THR A 138 4.55 35.14 -15.07
C THR A 138 4.72 34.48 -16.45
N GLU A 139 3.74 34.67 -17.34
CA GLU A 139 3.81 34.15 -18.71
C GLU A 139 5.00 34.75 -19.49
N GLU A 140 5.32 36.02 -19.25
CA GLU A 140 6.50 36.68 -19.83
C GLU A 140 7.82 36.01 -19.43
N GLU A 141 7.97 35.61 -18.15
CA GLU A 141 9.16 34.92 -17.65
C GLU A 141 9.30 33.52 -18.26
N ILE A 142 8.19 32.80 -18.42
CA ILE A 142 8.15 31.48 -19.07
C ILE A 142 8.59 31.62 -20.53
N ASN A 143 8.04 32.59 -21.25
CA ASN A 143 8.35 32.83 -22.66
C ASN A 143 9.81 33.24 -22.87
N GLN A 144 10.38 34.05 -21.97
CA GLN A 144 11.81 34.41 -22.01
C GLN A 144 12.72 33.20 -21.76
N PHE A 145 12.36 32.32 -20.82
CA PHE A 145 13.14 31.11 -20.54
C PHE A 145 13.12 30.12 -21.72
N VAL A 146 11.95 29.90 -22.32
CA VAL A 146 11.81 29.01 -23.49
C VAL A 146 12.57 29.56 -24.70
N ASN A 147 12.50 30.87 -24.95
CA ASN A 147 13.18 31.49 -26.09
C ASN A 147 14.70 31.56 -25.92
N SER A 148 15.20 31.73 -24.68
CA SER A 148 16.64 31.73 -24.40
C SER A 148 17.25 30.33 -24.44
N ALA A 149 16.48 29.28 -24.09
CA ALA A 149 16.91 27.89 -24.24
C ALA A 149 17.08 27.50 -25.73
N ARG A 150 16.13 27.89 -26.60
CA ARG A 150 16.20 27.59 -28.05
C ARG A 150 17.38 28.22 -28.77
N ARG A 151 17.81 29.42 -28.37
CA ARG A 151 18.98 30.11 -28.98
C ARG A 151 20.33 29.52 -28.60
N LYS A 152 20.37 28.59 -27.63
CA LYS A 152 21.61 27.97 -27.17
C LYS A 152 21.91 26.64 -27.88
N ASP A 153 20.92 26.12 -28.60
CA ASP A 153 20.97 24.87 -29.37
C ASP A 153 21.10 25.13 -30.90
N GLU A 154 21.25 26.41 -31.31
CA GLU A 154 21.59 26.87 -32.66
C GLU A 154 23.04 27.37 -32.71
#